data_AF-A0A363TT05-F1
#
_entry.id   AF-A0A363TT05-F1
#
_cell.length_a   1.000
_cell.length_b   1.000
_cell.length_c   1.000
_cell.angle_alpha   90.00
_cell.angle_beta   90.00
_cell.angle_gamma   90.00
#
_symmetry.space_group_name_H-M   'P 1'
#
loop_
_entity.id
_entity.type
_entity.pdbx_description
1 polymer ?
#
loop_
_entity_poly.entity_id
_entity_poly.type
_entity_poly.pdbx_seq_one_letter_code
_entity_poly.pdbx_strand_id
1 'polypeptide(L)' 'MDTFIIGLLSLGGTALLFWHLLPRNGRTHPITNTIWEPLAGVAVTAGTSFGVTLMALGITQLFG' A
#
# COMPACT_ATOMS: atom_id res chain seq x y z
N MET A 1 19.83 -0.08 -6.18
CA MET A 1 19.06 1.18 -5.95
C MET A 1 17.66 1.08 -6.50
N ASP A 2 17.45 0.51 -7.69
CA ASP A 2 16.14 0.44 -8.35
C ASP A 2 15.07 -0.27 -7.52
N THR A 3 15.43 -1.37 -6.87
CA THR A 3 14.55 -2.17 -5.99
C THR A 3 13.99 -1.35 -4.82
N PHE A 4 14.82 -0.47 -4.25
CA PHE A 4 14.42 0.39 -3.15
C PHE A 4 13.43 1.46 -3.61
N ILE A 5 13.66 2.05 -4.78
CA ILE A 5 12.77 3.06 -5.38
C ILE A 5 11.41 2.42 -5.71
N ILE A 6 11.40 1.21 -6.26
CA ILE A 6 10.15 0.48 -6.55
C ILE A 6 9.38 0.20 -5.25
N GLY A 7 10.07 -0.20 -4.18
CA GLY A 7 9.45 -0.38 -2.86
C GLY A 7 8.84 0.91 -2.31
N LEU A 8 9.55 2.03 -2.44
CA LEU A 8 9.05 3.35 -2.03
C LEU A 8 7.81 3.78 -2.84
N LEU A 9 7.83 3.58 -4.16
CA LEU A 9 6.68 3.88 -5.03
C LEU A 9 5.48 2.99 -4.71
N SER A 10 5.71 1.71 -4.41
CA SER A 10 4.67 0.78 -4.00
C SER A 10 4.02 1.18 -2.68
N LEU A 11 4.81 1.58 -1.67
CA LEU A 11 4.28 2.12 -0.41
C LEU A 11 3.55 3.45 -0.61
N GLY A 12 4.10 4.36 -1.41
CA GLY A 12 3.45 5.63 -1.73
C GLY A 12 2.10 5.44 -2.42
N GLY A 13 2.03 4.54 -3.40
CA GLY A 13 0.79 4.18 -4.08
C GLY A 13 -0.22 3.54 -3.13
N THR A 14 0.23 2.62 -2.26
CA THR A 14 -0.64 1.98 -1.27
C THR A 14 -1.18 2.98 -0.24
N ALA A 15 -0.35 3.93 0.20
CA ALA A 15 -0.76 5.00 1.11
C ALA A 15 -1.79 5.94 0.48
N LEU A 16 -1.63 6.30 -0.80
CA LEU A 16 -2.62 7.10 -1.54
C LEU A 16 -3.95 6.36 -1.68
N LEU A 17 -3.90 5.06 -1.96
CA LEU A 17 -5.09 4.21 -2.08
C LEU A 17 -5.82 4.12 -0.74
N PHE A 18 -5.08 3.90 0.35
CA PHE A 18 -5.63 3.93 1.71
C PHE A 18 -6.23 5.31 2.07
N TRP A 19 -5.55 6.39 1.69
CA TRP A 19 -6.02 7.77 1.92
C TRP A 19 -7.32 8.11 1.18
N HIS A 20 -7.52 7.51 0.01
CA HIS A 20 -8.76 7.65 -0.75
C HIS A 20 -9.91 6.82 -0.15
N LEU A 21 -9.58 5.68 0.46
CA LEU A 21 -10.52 4.81 1.15
C LEU A 21 -10.91 5.34 2.53
N LEU A 22 -10.11 6.21 3.16
CA LEU A 22 -10.43 6.73 4.48
C LEU A 22 -11.78 7.47 4.50
N PRO A 23 -12.66 7.19 5.48
CA PRO A 23 -13.90 7.91 5.65
C PRO A 23 -13.60 9.39 5.90
N ARG A 24 -14.27 10.27 5.15
CA ARG A 24 -14.16 11.74 5.33
C ARG A 24 -15.49 12.32 5.71
N ASN A 25 -15.46 13.34 6.57
CA ASN A 25 -16.65 14.11 6.96
C ASN A 25 -17.76 13.25 7.57
N GLY A 26 -17.40 12.25 8.37
CA GLY A 26 -18.36 11.34 9.02
C GLY A 26 -19.09 10.38 8.08
N ARG A 27 -18.72 10.34 6.78
CA ARG A 27 -19.25 9.38 5.82
C ARG A 27 -18.45 8.10 5.85
N THR A 28 -19.12 6.97 5.69
CA THR A 28 -18.47 5.67 5.53
C THR A 28 -17.60 5.66 4.25
N HIS A 29 -16.61 4.78 4.20
CA HIS A 29 -15.69 4.71 3.07
C HIS A 29 -16.42 4.47 1.73
N PRO A 30 -15.88 4.91 0.57
CA PRO A 30 -16.61 4.89 -0.71
C PRO A 30 -17.11 3.49 -1.12
N ILE A 31 -16.48 2.47 -0.57
CA ILE A 31 -16.64 1.06 -0.95
C ILE A 31 -17.45 0.28 0.13
N THR A 32 -17.95 0.96 1.17
CA THR A 32 -18.76 0.32 2.25
C THR A 32 -19.95 -0.43 1.69
N ASN A 33 -20.23 -1.63 2.21
CA ASN A 33 -21.35 -2.48 1.82
C ASN A 33 -21.34 -2.90 0.35
N THR A 34 -20.18 -2.88 -0.30
CA THR A 34 -20.00 -3.42 -1.66
C THR A 34 -19.09 -4.64 -1.63
N ILE A 35 -19.18 -5.49 -2.64
CA ILE A 35 -18.35 -6.70 -2.77
C ILE A 35 -16.84 -6.38 -2.83
N TRP A 36 -16.49 -5.13 -3.14
CA TRP A 36 -15.12 -4.64 -3.26
C TRP A 36 -14.48 -4.26 -1.92
N GLU A 37 -15.27 -4.15 -0.85
CA GLU A 37 -14.79 -3.79 0.50
C GLU A 37 -13.68 -4.73 1.01
N PRO A 38 -13.84 -6.07 0.99
CA PRO A 38 -12.77 -6.98 1.39
C PRO A 38 -11.58 -6.94 0.43
N LEU A 39 -11.80 -6.71 -0.87
CA LEU A 39 -10.73 -6.62 -1.86
C LEU A 39 -9.84 -5.40 -1.63
N ALA A 40 -10.41 -4.28 -1.17
CA ALA A 40 -9.66 -3.09 -0.81
C ALA A 40 -8.71 -3.36 0.37
N GLY A 41 -9.16 -4.08 1.40
CA GLY A 41 -8.32 -4.48 2.53
C GLY A 41 -7.17 -5.41 2.13
N VAL A 42 -7.45 -6.37 1.25
CA VAL A 42 -6.43 -7.27 0.70
C VAL A 42 -5.40 -6.49 -0.13
N ALA A 43 -5.84 -5.57 -0.99
CA ALA A 43 -4.94 -4.74 -1.80
C ALA A 43 -4.00 -3.89 -0.95
N VAL A 44 -4.52 -3.27 0.13
CA VAL A 44 -3.70 -2.49 1.07
C VAL A 44 -2.69 -3.37 1.80
N THR A 45 -3.11 -4.55 2.27
CA THR A 45 -2.24 -5.49 2.99
C THR A 45 -1.14 -6.06 2.08
N ALA A 46 -1.51 -6.48 0.87
CA ALA A 46 -0.58 -7.01 -0.11
C ALA A 46 0.41 -5.93 -0.60
N GLY A 47 -0.08 -4.72 -0.89
CA GLY A 47 0.75 -3.59 -1.32
C GLY A 47 1.74 -3.14 -0.25
N THR A 48 1.32 -3.06 1.02
CA THR A 48 2.21 -2.72 2.13
C THR A 48 3.28 -3.80 2.35
N SER A 49 2.89 -5.07 2.41
CA SER A 49 3.83 -6.19 2.56
C SER A 49 4.85 -6.24 1.42
N PHE A 50 4.39 -6.09 0.18
CA PHE A 50 5.25 -6.08 -1.00
C PHE A 50 6.23 -4.89 -1.00
N GLY A 51 5.74 -3.68 -0.75
CA GLY A 51 6.56 -2.48 -0.70
C GLY A 51 7.64 -2.53 0.39
N VAL A 52 7.28 -2.99 1.60
CA VAL A 52 8.25 -3.22 2.69
C VAL A 52 9.30 -4.26 2.30
N THR A 53 8.88 -5.38 1.70
CA THR A 53 9.79 -6.45 1.28
C THR A 53 10.80 -5.95 0.25
N LEU A 54 10.36 -5.17 -0.74
CA LEU A 54 11.25 -4.59 -1.75
C LEU A 54 12.22 -3.56 -1.17
N MET A 55 11.77 -2.74 -0.21
CA MET A 55 12.67 -1.82 0.48
C MET A 55 13.72 -2.58 1.29
N ALA A 56 13.33 -3.62 2.03
CA ALA A 56 14.27 -4.46 2.78
C ALA A 56 15.29 -5.13 1.84
N LEU A 57 14.84 -5.67 0.71
CA LEU A 57 15.73 -6.24 -0.31
C LEU A 57 16.70 -5.18 -0.87
N GLY A 58 16.19 -3.99 -1.19
CA GLY A 58 17.01 -2.86 -1.66
C GLY A 58 18.06 -2.42 -0.63
N ILE A 59 17.71 -2.43 0.66
CA ILE A 59 18.64 -2.16 1.77
C ILE A 59 19.72 -3.25 1.83
N THR A 60 19.34 -4.54 1.80
CA THR A 60 20.34 -5.62 1.82
C THR A 60 21.31 -5.56 0.64
N GLN A 61 20.87 -5.08 -0.52
CA GLN A 61 21.74 -4.87 -1.69
C GLN A 61 22.66 -3.66 -1.55
N LEU A 62 22.31 -2.67 -0.73
CA LEU A 62 23.13 -1.49 -0.46
C LEU A 62 24.22 -1.77 0.58
N PHE A 63 23.94 -2.64 1.55
CA PHE A 63 24.87 -3.02 2.64
C PHE A 63 25.61 -4.34 2.39
N GLY A 64 25.45 -4.95 1.21
CA GLY A 64 26.14 -6.17 0.81
C GLY A 64 27.66 -6.04 0.87
#